data_AF-A0A832ISE4-F1
#
_entry.id   AF-A0A832ISE4-F1
#
_cell.length_a   1.000
_cell.length_b   1.000
_cell.length_c   1.000
_cell.angle_alpha   90.00
_cell.angle_beta   90.00
_cell.angle_gamma   90.00
#
_symmetry.space_group_name_H-M   'P 1'
#
loop_
_entity.id
_entity.type
_entity.pdbx_description
1 polymer ?
#
loop_
_entity_poly.entity_id
_entity_poly.type
_entity_poly.pdbx_seq_one_letter_code
_entity_poly.pdbx_strand_id
1 'polypeptide(L)'
;MNLPAFDIPIPPLGFDIPVLMHPPVVHFAIVLPIVILLLELINLIMKRRGLTITAITFFIFLMLIYAAAYITGKTDGSEAYDMLTRAGQADLKAHKLIGTYLMLGTVVLFFLKLFSMALRAWWMKLLYMLALIGFVAAVFYQGKEGGELVYKYGANNEQVMELSNQIDDLNDELEELKEESGKSDEATESTEEEEAPAAAPAPEKPEKAEPEVKKPANEEEPPATEASTESKEETAPPATESTESPAAETEKSETTAPATESSKEESNTSSATEAVKEKVQEAADTVNEATQDVKDAAGNAVDKAKEMISGQTE
;
A
#
# COMPACT_ATOMS: atom_id res chain seq x y z
N MET A 1 -7.84 22.32 -12.17
CA MET A 1 -8.73 23.22 -11.41
C MET A 1 -8.26 23.18 -9.96
N ASN A 2 -8.07 24.33 -9.29
CA ASN A 2 -7.67 24.35 -7.88
C ASN A 2 -8.91 24.05 -7.01
N LEU A 3 -9.11 22.78 -6.67
CA LEU A 3 -10.13 22.40 -5.69
C LEU A 3 -9.67 22.83 -4.29
N PRO A 4 -10.58 23.29 -3.42
CA PRO A 4 -10.21 23.64 -2.05
C PRO A 4 -9.64 22.42 -1.32
N ALA A 5 -8.52 22.62 -0.61
CA ALA A 5 -7.90 21.58 0.20
C ALA A 5 -8.64 21.50 1.54
N PHE A 6 -9.27 20.35 1.80
CA PHE A 6 -9.84 20.01 3.11
C PHE A 6 -8.89 19.05 3.80
N ASP A 7 -8.32 19.44 4.94
CA ASP A 7 -7.59 18.52 5.80
C ASP A 7 -8.48 18.17 6.99
N ILE A 8 -8.85 16.89 7.07
CA ILE A 8 -9.68 16.39 8.16
C ILE A 8 -8.71 15.92 9.25
N PRO A 9 -8.79 16.48 10.47
CA PRO A 9 -7.94 16.05 11.56
C PRO A 9 -8.25 14.58 11.87
N ILE A 10 -7.21 13.74 11.87
CA ILE A 10 -7.33 12.35 12.32
C ILE A 10 -7.20 12.37 13.84
N PRO A 11 -8.18 11.86 14.60
CA PRO A 11 -8.03 11.74 16.05
C PRO A 11 -6.86 10.79 16.36
N PRO A 12 -6.10 11.00 17.45
CA PRO A 12 -5.05 10.07 17.85
C PRO A 12 -5.68 8.70 18.10
N LEU A 13 -5.38 7.75 17.21
CA LEU A 13 -5.74 6.36 17.42
C LEU A 13 -4.76 5.83 18.46
N GLY A 14 -5.24 5.15 19.50
CA GLY A 14 -4.39 4.58 20.55
C GLY A 14 -3.52 3.41 20.09
N PHE A 15 -3.24 3.31 18.79
CA PHE A 15 -2.46 2.28 18.13
C PHE A 15 -1.87 2.83 16.82
N ASP A 16 -0.73 2.29 16.41
CA ASP A 16 -0.09 2.64 15.15
C ASP A 16 -0.73 1.88 13.99
N ILE A 17 -0.90 2.56 12.86
CA ILE A 17 -1.42 1.95 11.63
C ILE A 17 -0.23 1.34 10.86
N PRO A 18 -0.26 0.04 10.55
CA PRO A 18 0.81 -0.56 9.77
C PRO A 18 0.93 0.09 8.39
N VAL A 19 2.16 0.33 7.95
CA VAL A 19 2.47 0.81 6.60
C VAL A 19 2.01 -0.24 5.58
N LEU A 20 1.61 0.19 4.38
CA LEU A 20 1.10 -0.66 3.30
C LEU A 20 -0.28 -1.27 3.57
N MET A 21 -1.00 -0.77 4.59
CA MET A 21 -2.40 -1.13 4.78
C MET A 21 -3.33 -0.42 3.79
N HIS A 22 -2.87 0.65 3.12
CA HIS A 22 -3.72 1.36 2.18
C HIS A 22 -4.14 0.52 0.96
N PRO A 23 -3.23 -0.16 0.22
CA PRO A 23 -3.61 -0.92 -0.97
C PRO A 23 -4.71 -1.95 -0.70
N PRO A 24 -4.62 -2.86 0.30
CA PRO A 24 -5.69 -3.81 0.57
C PRO A 24 -7.05 -3.12 0.84
N VAL A 25 -7.06 -2.04 1.61
CA VAL A 25 -8.29 -1.32 1.98
C VAL A 25 -8.93 -0.62 0.77
N VAL A 26 -8.13 -0.02 -0.12
CA VAL A 26 -8.69 0.64 -1.33
C VAL A 26 -9.27 -0.32 -2.34
N HIS A 27 -8.77 -1.55 -2.45
CA HIS A 27 -9.39 -2.56 -3.33
C HIS A 27 -10.86 -2.80 -2.92
N PHE A 28 -11.13 -2.91 -1.61
CA PHE A 28 -12.50 -3.00 -1.12
C PHE A 28 -13.29 -1.71 -1.37
N ALA A 29 -12.67 -0.54 -1.18
CA ALA A 29 -13.30 0.76 -1.45
C ALA A 29 -13.70 0.93 -2.92
N ILE A 30 -12.97 0.32 -3.85
CA ILE A 30 -13.27 0.37 -5.29
C ILE A 30 -14.43 -0.58 -5.65
N VAL A 31 -14.45 -1.78 -5.06
CA VAL A 31 -15.45 -2.82 -5.41
C VAL A 31 -16.83 -2.51 -4.84
N LEU A 32 -16.93 -1.99 -3.61
CA LEU A 32 -18.23 -1.78 -2.95
C LEU A 32 -19.21 -0.88 -3.73
N PRO A 33 -18.82 0.28 -4.28
CA PRO A 33 -19.68 1.13 -5.10
C PRO A 33 -20.27 0.40 -6.31
N ILE A 34 -19.51 -0.50 -6.92
CA ILE A 34 -19.95 -1.31 -8.08
C ILE A 34 -21.03 -2.29 -7.62
N VAL A 35 -20.82 -2.96 -6.49
CA VAL A 35 -21.82 -3.88 -5.90
C VAL A 35 -23.10 -3.13 -5.56
N ILE A 36 -23.01 -1.93 -4.96
CA ILE A 36 -24.16 -1.08 -4.65
C ILE A 36 -24.90 -0.68 -5.93
N LEU A 37 -24.18 -0.26 -6.98
CA LEU A 37 -24.79 0.09 -8.27
C LEU A 37 -25.55 -1.09 -8.88
N LEU A 38 -24.97 -2.30 -8.84
CA LEU A 38 -25.64 -3.52 -9.31
C LEU A 38 -26.89 -3.83 -8.47
N LEU A 39 -26.81 -3.75 -7.15
CA LEU A 39 -27.97 -3.95 -6.26
C LEU A 39 -29.09 -2.95 -6.56
N GLU A 40 -28.76 -1.69 -6.81
CA GLU A 40 -29.75 -0.66 -7.15
C GLU A 40 -30.39 -0.88 -8.53
N LEU A 41 -29.60 -1.29 -9.53
CA LEU A 41 -30.11 -1.67 -10.85
C LEU A 41 -31.10 -2.85 -10.75
N ILE A 42 -30.74 -3.89 -10.00
CA ILE A 42 -31.62 -5.04 -9.75
C ILE A 42 -32.88 -4.59 -8.98
N ASN A 43 -32.71 -3.74 -7.96
CA ASN A 43 -33.82 -3.20 -7.18
C ASN A 43 -34.77 -2.32 -8.00
N LEU A 44 -34.26 -1.62 -9.03
CA LEU A 44 -35.08 -0.81 -9.94
C LEU A 44 -36.07 -1.68 -10.73
N ILE A 45 -35.64 -2.89 -11.13
CA ILE A 45 -36.45 -3.85 -11.88
C ILE A 45 -37.37 -4.64 -10.93
N MET A 46 -36.80 -5.21 -9.85
CA MET A 46 -37.50 -6.14 -8.96
C MET A 46 -38.37 -5.46 -7.90
N LYS A 47 -38.06 -4.20 -7.53
CA LYS A 47 -38.77 -3.40 -6.51
C LYS A 47 -38.95 -4.11 -5.16
N ARG A 48 -37.98 -4.94 -4.76
CA ARG A 48 -38.04 -5.73 -3.52
C ARG A 48 -37.49 -4.92 -2.34
N ARG A 49 -38.26 -4.88 -1.24
CA ARG A 49 -37.86 -4.17 -0.01
C ARG A 49 -36.53 -4.70 0.57
N GLY A 50 -36.29 -6.02 0.48
CA GLY A 50 -35.04 -6.64 0.94
C GLY A 50 -33.80 -6.03 0.27
N LEU A 51 -33.80 -5.87 -1.05
CA LEU A 51 -32.67 -5.29 -1.80
C LEU A 51 -32.39 -3.85 -1.38
N THR A 52 -33.42 -3.09 -1.05
CA THR A 52 -33.25 -1.70 -0.56
C THR A 52 -32.55 -1.67 0.80
N ILE A 53 -32.92 -2.56 1.72
CA ILE A 53 -32.28 -2.68 3.03
C ILE A 53 -30.82 -3.13 2.86
N THR A 54 -30.57 -4.15 2.03
CA THR A 54 -29.22 -4.61 1.70
C THR A 54 -28.36 -3.46 1.16
N ALA A 55 -28.85 -2.68 0.18
CA ALA A 55 -28.13 -1.54 -0.37
C ALA A 55 -27.75 -0.50 0.70
N ILE A 56 -28.66 -0.17 1.62
CA ILE A 56 -28.38 0.73 2.76
C ILE A 56 -27.25 0.17 3.63
N THR A 57 -27.29 -1.12 3.95
CA THR A 57 -26.23 -1.79 4.73
C THR A 57 -24.88 -1.68 4.02
N PHE A 58 -24.83 -1.92 2.71
CA PHE A 58 -23.60 -1.75 1.92
C PHE A 58 -23.12 -0.29 1.88
N PHE A 59 -24.01 0.71 1.89
CA PHE A 59 -23.59 2.11 2.03
C PHE A 59 -22.94 2.41 3.37
N ILE A 60 -23.41 1.82 4.46
CA ILE A 60 -22.77 1.98 5.77
C ILE A 60 -21.36 1.40 5.73
N PHE A 61 -21.19 0.19 5.19
CA PHE A 61 -19.86 -0.40 4.99
C PHE A 61 -19.00 0.44 4.04
N LEU A 62 -19.57 1.00 2.98
CA LEU A 62 -18.87 1.89 2.06
C LEU A 62 -18.28 3.10 2.80
N MET A 63 -19.08 3.78 3.61
CA MET A 63 -18.60 4.94 4.40
C MET A 63 -17.47 4.54 5.36
N LEU A 64 -17.60 3.41 6.06
CA LEU A 64 -16.56 2.92 6.97
C LEU A 64 -15.26 2.57 6.23
N ILE A 65 -15.35 1.90 5.08
CA ILE A 65 -14.18 1.50 4.29
C ILE A 65 -13.51 2.73 3.65
N TYR A 66 -14.26 3.72 3.18
CA TYR A 66 -13.67 4.97 2.68
C TYR A 66 -13.01 5.79 3.79
N ALA A 67 -13.58 5.80 4.99
CA ALA A 67 -12.92 6.40 6.16
C ALA A 67 -11.61 5.67 6.48
N ALA A 68 -11.62 4.33 6.51
CA ALA A 68 -10.41 3.54 6.71
C ALA A 68 -9.37 3.81 5.61
N ALA A 69 -9.78 3.83 4.34
CA ALA A 69 -8.90 4.13 3.20
C ALA A 69 -8.27 5.51 3.29
N TYR A 70 -9.03 6.52 3.74
CA TYR A 70 -8.52 7.88 3.96
C TYR A 70 -7.44 7.90 5.05
N ILE A 71 -7.69 7.23 6.17
CA ILE A 71 -6.77 7.20 7.31
C ILE A 71 -5.48 6.44 6.93
N THR A 72 -5.60 5.23 6.35
CA THR A 72 -4.44 4.44 5.91
C THR A 72 -3.67 5.17 4.81
N GLY A 73 -4.36 5.83 3.87
CA GLY A 73 -3.73 6.58 2.79
C GLY A 73 -3.01 7.84 3.26
N LYS A 74 -3.50 8.51 4.31
CA LYS A 74 -2.80 9.65 4.93
C LYS A 74 -1.50 9.20 5.62
N THR A 75 -1.51 8.01 6.22
CA THR A 75 -0.33 7.41 6.87
C THR A 75 0.69 6.96 5.82
N ASP A 76 0.29 6.10 4.87
CA ASP A 76 1.18 5.61 3.81
C ASP A 76 1.70 6.78 2.95
N GLY A 77 0.87 7.79 2.69
CA GLY A 77 1.25 8.97 1.93
C GLY A 77 2.25 9.87 2.65
N SER A 78 2.20 10.01 3.99
CA SER A 78 3.19 10.80 4.72
C SER A 78 4.55 10.13 4.76
N GLU A 79 4.59 8.81 4.95
CA GLU A 79 5.83 8.03 4.97
C GLU A 79 6.51 8.01 3.60
N ALA A 80 5.72 7.93 2.51
CA ALA A 80 6.26 7.93 1.16
C ALA A 80 6.65 9.33 0.65
N TYR A 81 6.11 10.42 1.23
CA TYR A 81 6.17 11.75 0.62
C TYR A 81 7.58 12.23 0.30
N ASP A 82 8.50 12.08 1.25
CA ASP A 82 9.89 12.55 1.12
C ASP A 82 10.73 11.67 0.17
N MET A 83 10.28 10.44 -0.08
CA MET A 83 10.92 9.52 -1.02
C MET A 83 10.48 9.74 -2.47
N LEU A 84 9.39 10.48 -2.70
CA LEU A 84 8.86 10.73 -4.03
C LEU A 84 9.60 11.86 -4.74
N THR A 85 9.72 11.75 -6.06
CA THR A 85 10.15 12.87 -6.92
C THR A 85 9.18 14.05 -6.80
N ARG A 86 9.59 15.24 -7.25
CA ARG A 86 8.68 16.43 -7.27
C ARG A 86 7.37 16.17 -8.04
N ALA A 87 7.43 15.41 -9.13
CA ALA A 87 6.25 15.00 -9.87
C ALA A 87 5.37 14.05 -9.05
N GLY A 88 5.98 13.01 -8.44
CA GLY A 88 5.28 12.09 -7.56
C GLY A 88 4.62 12.77 -6.35
N GLN A 89 5.27 13.77 -5.74
CA GLN A 89 4.69 14.56 -4.65
C GLN A 89 3.47 15.38 -5.09
N ALA A 90 3.49 15.94 -6.30
CA ALA A 90 2.36 16.67 -6.86
C ALA A 90 1.18 15.72 -7.12
N ASP A 91 1.46 14.55 -7.70
CA ASP A 91 0.45 13.54 -8.01
C ASP A 91 -0.11 12.90 -6.74
N LEU A 92 0.71 12.66 -5.72
CA LEU A 92 0.25 12.20 -4.39
C LEU A 92 -0.68 13.23 -3.73
N LYS A 93 -0.39 14.53 -3.84
CA LYS A 93 -1.29 15.58 -3.33
C LYS A 93 -2.62 15.60 -4.08
N ALA A 94 -2.59 15.48 -5.42
CA ALA A 94 -3.80 15.40 -6.23
C ALA A 94 -4.62 14.15 -5.88
N HIS A 95 -3.96 13.00 -5.74
CA HIS A 95 -4.56 11.73 -5.35
C HIS A 95 -5.22 11.83 -3.97
N LYS A 96 -4.52 12.39 -2.97
CA LYS A 96 -5.07 12.65 -1.63
C LYS A 96 -6.31 13.54 -1.69
N LEU A 97 -6.26 14.59 -2.51
CA LEU A 97 -7.34 15.55 -2.64
C LEU A 97 -8.61 14.88 -3.20
N ILE A 98 -8.48 14.16 -4.33
CA ILE A 98 -9.61 13.45 -4.95
C ILE A 98 -10.13 12.35 -4.02
N GLY A 99 -9.25 11.60 -3.35
CA GLY A 99 -9.64 10.59 -2.36
C GLY A 99 -10.47 11.18 -1.21
N THR A 100 -10.11 12.39 -0.75
CA THR A 100 -10.89 13.12 0.26
C THR A 100 -12.29 13.49 -0.25
N TYR A 101 -12.40 13.97 -1.49
CA TYR A 101 -13.69 14.26 -2.10
C TYR A 101 -14.55 13.01 -2.31
N LEU A 102 -13.96 11.87 -2.67
CA LEU A 102 -14.69 10.62 -2.79
C LEU A 102 -15.20 10.13 -1.44
N MET A 103 -14.38 10.21 -0.38
CA MET A 103 -14.81 9.89 0.97
C MET A 103 -15.99 10.76 1.40
N LEU A 104 -15.93 12.09 1.24
CA LEU A 104 -17.07 12.98 1.52
C LEU A 104 -18.27 12.69 0.60
N GLY A 105 -17.99 12.33 -0.66
CA GLY A 105 -18.97 11.93 -1.65
C GLY A 105 -19.80 10.72 -1.21
N THR A 106 -19.22 9.76 -0.46
CA THR A 106 -19.98 8.62 0.08
C THR A 106 -21.08 9.06 1.05
N VAL A 107 -20.81 10.06 1.89
CA VAL A 107 -21.79 10.62 2.83
C VAL A 107 -22.91 11.33 2.06
N VAL A 108 -22.55 12.15 1.07
CA VAL A 108 -23.52 12.83 0.22
C VAL A 108 -24.40 11.83 -0.53
N LEU A 109 -23.82 10.78 -1.11
CA LEU A 109 -24.56 9.72 -1.80
C LEU A 109 -25.48 8.95 -0.86
N PHE A 110 -25.04 8.67 0.36
CA PHE A 110 -25.87 8.02 1.36
C PHE A 110 -27.11 8.86 1.69
N PHE A 111 -26.95 10.15 1.94
CA PHE A 111 -28.10 11.03 2.15
C PHE A 111 -28.98 11.14 0.90
N LEU A 112 -28.38 11.24 -0.28
CA LEU A 112 -29.14 11.26 -1.53
C LEU A 112 -29.98 9.97 -1.71
N LYS A 113 -29.44 8.81 -1.31
CA LYS A 113 -30.18 7.55 -1.25
C LYS A 113 -31.36 7.65 -0.28
N LEU A 114 -31.15 8.13 0.95
CA LEU A 114 -32.22 8.31 1.93
C LEU A 114 -33.32 9.26 1.43
N PHE A 115 -32.95 10.40 0.83
CA PHE A 115 -33.89 11.35 0.25
C PHE A 115 -34.67 10.74 -0.93
N SER A 116 -34.02 9.96 -1.79
CA SER A 116 -34.67 9.26 -2.90
C SER A 116 -35.75 8.29 -2.42
N MET A 117 -35.56 7.70 -1.25
CA MET A 117 -36.54 6.81 -0.61
C MET A 117 -37.67 7.60 0.05
N ALA A 118 -37.35 8.66 0.78
CA ALA A 118 -38.33 9.47 1.52
C ALA A 118 -39.31 10.18 0.57
N LEU A 119 -38.81 10.79 -0.50
CA LEU A 119 -39.63 11.59 -1.41
C LEU A 119 -40.46 10.76 -2.39
N ARG A 120 -40.11 9.48 -2.59
CA ARG A 120 -40.76 8.54 -3.53
C ARG A 120 -40.91 9.05 -4.98
N ALA A 121 -40.28 10.19 -5.31
CA ALA A 121 -40.38 10.82 -6.62
C ALA A 121 -39.46 10.11 -7.63
N TRP A 122 -39.97 9.82 -8.83
CA TRP A 122 -39.22 9.08 -9.84
C TRP A 122 -37.95 9.82 -10.30
N TRP A 123 -38.02 11.15 -10.40
CA TRP A 123 -36.89 12.01 -10.78
C TRP A 123 -35.77 12.01 -9.73
N MET A 124 -36.10 11.89 -8.45
CA MET A 124 -35.10 11.74 -7.38
C MET A 124 -34.34 10.42 -7.48
N LYS A 125 -35.03 9.34 -7.87
CA LYS A 125 -34.37 8.05 -8.14
C LYS A 125 -33.43 8.14 -9.34
N LEU A 126 -33.85 8.83 -10.40
CA LEU A 126 -33.01 9.04 -11.58
C LEU A 126 -31.77 9.88 -11.23
N LEU A 127 -31.93 10.98 -10.51
CA LEU A 127 -30.83 11.83 -10.05
C LEU A 127 -29.84 11.04 -9.18
N TYR A 128 -30.36 10.27 -8.22
CA TYR A 128 -29.55 9.36 -7.41
C TYR A 128 -28.76 8.36 -8.26
N MET A 129 -29.41 7.70 -9.23
CA MET A 129 -28.74 6.74 -10.10
C MET A 129 -27.62 7.38 -10.92
N LEU A 130 -27.86 8.58 -11.49
CA LEU A 130 -26.83 9.32 -12.22
C LEU A 130 -25.66 9.71 -11.32
N ALA A 131 -25.93 10.17 -10.10
CA ALA A 131 -24.91 10.51 -9.12
C ALA A 131 -24.07 9.27 -8.73
N LEU A 132 -24.72 8.12 -8.52
CA LEU A 132 -24.02 6.86 -8.21
C LEU A 132 -23.14 6.38 -9.36
N ILE A 133 -23.62 6.45 -10.61
CA ILE A 133 -22.83 6.11 -11.80
C ILE A 133 -21.62 7.05 -11.93
N GLY A 134 -21.84 8.36 -11.77
CA GLY A 134 -20.77 9.36 -11.80
C GLY A 134 -19.73 9.12 -10.70
N PHE A 135 -20.18 8.72 -9.50
CA PHE A 135 -19.29 8.34 -8.40
C PHE A 135 -18.46 7.10 -8.74
N VAL A 136 -19.06 6.03 -9.27
CA VAL A 136 -18.33 4.83 -9.69
C VAL A 136 -17.27 5.17 -10.76
N ALA A 137 -17.60 6.03 -11.72
CA ALA A 137 -16.63 6.50 -12.71
C ALA A 137 -15.47 7.28 -12.06
N ALA A 138 -15.74 8.15 -11.09
CA ALA A 138 -14.73 8.88 -10.34
C ALA A 138 -13.84 7.94 -9.49
N VAL A 139 -14.40 6.87 -8.94
CA VAL A 139 -13.66 5.82 -8.21
C VAL A 139 -12.71 5.08 -9.13
N PHE A 140 -13.12 4.72 -10.36
CA PHE A 140 -12.20 4.13 -11.34
C PHE A 140 -11.09 5.09 -11.75
N TYR A 141 -11.41 6.37 -11.93
CA TYR A 141 -10.41 7.39 -12.20
C TYR A 141 -9.38 7.48 -11.06
N GLN A 142 -9.84 7.55 -9.81
CA GLN A 142 -8.97 7.53 -8.63
C GLN A 142 -8.10 6.27 -8.56
N GLY A 143 -8.67 5.10 -8.86
CA GLY A 143 -7.94 3.83 -8.89
C GLY A 143 -6.83 3.83 -9.92
N LYS A 144 -7.08 4.39 -11.12
CA LYS A 144 -6.06 4.56 -12.16
C LYS A 144 -4.92 5.48 -11.70
N GLU A 145 -5.25 6.66 -11.18
CA GLU A 145 -4.26 7.62 -10.68
C GLU A 145 -3.43 7.03 -9.52
N GLY A 146 -4.06 6.28 -8.62
CA GLY A 146 -3.36 5.58 -7.53
C GLY A 146 -2.41 4.49 -8.05
N GLY A 147 -2.82 3.74 -9.07
CA GLY A 147 -1.96 2.79 -9.75
C GLY A 147 -0.75 3.47 -10.39
N GLU A 148 -0.98 4.54 -11.16
CA GLU A 148 0.12 5.32 -11.75
C GLU A 148 1.07 5.88 -10.69
N LEU A 149 0.56 6.32 -9.54
CA LEU A 149 1.38 6.80 -8.44
C LEU A 149 2.33 5.72 -7.91
N VAL A 150 1.83 4.50 -7.71
CA VAL A 150 2.64 3.38 -7.22
C VAL A 150 3.63 2.90 -8.29
N TYR A 151 3.19 2.73 -9.54
CA TYR A 151 4.01 2.15 -10.60
C TYR A 151 5.05 3.11 -11.17
N LYS A 152 4.69 4.40 -11.37
CA LYS A 152 5.59 5.39 -11.98
C LYS A 152 6.47 6.13 -10.98
N TYR A 153 5.94 6.41 -9.78
CA TYR A 153 6.59 7.35 -8.85
C TYR A 153 6.91 6.79 -7.47
N GLY A 154 6.24 5.72 -7.03
CA GLY A 154 6.46 5.12 -5.71
C GLY A 154 7.87 4.57 -5.55
N ALA A 155 8.12 3.79 -4.49
CA ALA A 155 9.35 3.00 -4.31
C ALA A 155 9.46 1.86 -5.35
N ASN A 156 9.20 2.20 -6.61
CA ASN A 156 10.18 2.09 -7.64
C ASN A 156 10.24 0.72 -8.29
N ASN A 157 9.11 0.11 -8.62
CA ASN A 157 9.15 -1.05 -9.51
C ASN A 157 9.87 -0.71 -10.82
N GLU A 158 9.71 0.50 -11.38
CA GLU A 158 10.41 0.88 -12.61
C GLU A 158 11.90 1.16 -12.41
N GLN A 159 12.32 2.06 -11.51
CA GLN A 159 13.76 2.29 -11.31
C GLN A 159 14.44 1.21 -10.47
N VAL A 160 13.75 0.38 -9.67
CA VAL A 160 14.33 -0.87 -9.11
C VAL A 160 14.50 -1.90 -10.21
N MET A 161 13.55 -2.02 -11.16
CA MET A 161 13.75 -2.89 -12.33
C MET A 161 14.90 -2.37 -13.20
N GLU A 162 15.02 -1.05 -13.39
CA GLU A 162 16.15 -0.44 -14.11
C GLU A 162 17.48 -0.65 -13.38
N LEU A 163 17.53 -0.42 -12.06
CA LEU A 163 18.71 -0.70 -11.24
C LEU A 163 19.04 -2.20 -11.23
N SER A 164 18.04 -3.08 -11.17
CA SER A 164 18.25 -4.53 -11.22
C SER A 164 18.87 -4.93 -12.56
N ASN A 165 18.34 -4.42 -13.68
CA ASN A 165 18.91 -4.67 -15.00
C ASN A 165 20.36 -4.15 -15.10
N GLN A 166 20.64 -2.95 -14.57
CA GLN A 166 22.01 -2.41 -14.54
C GLN A 166 22.95 -3.24 -13.68
N ILE A 167 22.48 -3.80 -12.56
CA ILE A 167 23.26 -4.70 -11.71
C ILE A 167 23.56 -6.00 -12.45
N ASP A 168 22.58 -6.55 -13.18
CA ASP A 168 22.75 -7.77 -13.97
C ASP A 168 23.77 -7.54 -15.11
N ASP A 169 23.62 -6.45 -15.87
CA ASP A 169 24.58 -6.08 -16.95
C ASP A 169 26.01 -5.88 -16.40
N LEU A 170 26.16 -5.23 -15.24
CA LEU A 170 27.47 -5.02 -14.61
C LEU A 170 28.08 -6.32 -14.06
N ASN A 171 27.25 -7.26 -13.59
CA ASN A 171 27.74 -8.57 -13.14
C ASN A 171 28.26 -9.40 -14.32
N ASP A 172 27.57 -9.37 -15.45
CA ASP A 172 28.00 -10.05 -16.68
C ASP A 172 29.33 -9.47 -17.18
N GLU A 173 29.49 -8.14 -17.20
CA GLU A 173 30.75 -7.48 -17.57
C GLU A 173 31.89 -7.82 -16.59
N LEU A 174 31.60 -7.91 -15.29
CA LEU A 174 32.58 -8.29 -14.27
C LEU A 174 33.02 -9.76 -14.46
N GLU A 175 32.10 -10.67 -14.80
CA GLU A 175 32.41 -12.07 -15.09
C GLU A 175 33.30 -12.20 -16.33
N GLU A 176 33.01 -11.47 -17.40
CA GLU A 176 33.84 -11.45 -18.63
C GLU A 176 35.25 -10.93 -18.36
N LEU A 177 35.39 -9.82 -17.61
CA LEU A 177 36.69 -9.27 -17.22
C LEU A 177 37.49 -10.22 -16.32
N LYS A 178 36.80 -10.98 -15.46
CA LYS A 178 37.43 -11.98 -14.60
C LYS A 178 37.93 -13.19 -15.39
N GLU A 179 37.19 -13.63 -16.40
CA GLU A 179 37.66 -14.67 -17.32
C GLU A 179 38.84 -14.23 -18.19
N GLU A 180 38.85 -12.96 -18.63
CA GLU A 180 39.96 -12.41 -19.43
C GLU A 180 41.24 -12.24 -18.60
N SER A 181 41.12 -11.73 -17.37
CA SER A 181 42.26 -11.60 -16.45
C SER A 181 42.79 -12.97 -16.00
N GLY A 182 41.93 -13.94 -15.71
CA GLY A 182 42.33 -15.31 -15.33
C GLY A 182 43.15 -16.05 -16.40
N LYS A 183 42.94 -15.75 -17.69
CA LYS A 183 43.74 -16.32 -18.79
C LYS A 183 45.15 -15.71 -18.91
N SER A 184 45.41 -14.56 -18.29
CA SER A 184 46.72 -13.91 -18.35
C SER A 184 47.73 -14.50 -17.34
N ASP A 185 47.25 -15.06 -16.24
CA ASP A 185 48.13 -15.67 -15.22
C ASP A 185 48.55 -17.11 -15.57
N GLU A 186 47.76 -17.85 -16.34
CA GLU A 186 48.09 -19.23 -16.77
C GLU A 186 49.23 -19.30 -17.80
N ALA A 187 49.66 -18.17 -18.37
CA ALA A 187 50.78 -18.11 -19.31
C ALA A 187 52.15 -17.90 -18.64
N THR A 188 52.21 -17.63 -17.33
CA THR A 188 53.47 -17.29 -16.63
C THR A 188 53.96 -18.39 -15.67
N GLU A 189 53.21 -19.49 -15.52
CA GLU A 189 53.54 -20.59 -14.59
C GLU A 189 53.94 -21.89 -15.31
N SER A 190 54.69 -21.80 -16.42
CA SER A 190 55.19 -22.97 -17.16
C SER A 190 56.71 -23.01 -17.34
N THR A 191 57.48 -22.35 -16.47
CA THR A 191 58.96 -22.47 -16.50
C THR A 191 59.59 -22.40 -15.11
N GLU A 192 59.27 -23.33 -14.22
CA GLU A 192 60.21 -23.82 -13.19
C GLU A 192 59.62 -25.04 -12.48
N GLU A 193 60.16 -26.23 -12.78
CA GLU A 193 60.56 -27.28 -11.81
C GLU A 193 60.51 -28.68 -12.44
N GLU A 194 61.69 -29.11 -12.89
CA GLU A 194 62.11 -30.50 -12.99
C GLU A 194 62.87 -30.84 -11.69
N GLU A 195 62.27 -31.66 -10.79
CA GLU A 195 62.90 -32.84 -10.17
C GLU A 195 61.97 -33.54 -9.15
N ALA A 196 61.86 -34.87 -9.29
CA ALA A 196 61.10 -35.83 -8.47
C ALA A 196 61.90 -36.24 -7.18
N PRO A 197 61.54 -37.23 -6.32
CA PRO A 197 60.42 -38.20 -6.37
C PRO A 197 59.72 -38.62 -5.03
N ALA A 198 58.61 -39.37 -5.19
CA ALA A 198 58.13 -40.52 -4.40
C ALA A 198 57.79 -40.41 -2.88
N ALA A 199 56.50 -40.62 -2.52
CA ALA A 199 55.98 -41.83 -1.83
C ALA A 199 54.61 -41.58 -1.14
N ALA A 200 53.75 -42.61 -1.18
CA ALA A 200 52.35 -42.75 -0.71
C ALA A 200 52.14 -42.60 0.84
N PRO A 201 50.92 -42.79 1.44
CA PRO A 201 49.59 -43.17 0.90
C PRO A 201 48.39 -42.34 1.43
N ALA A 202 47.20 -42.69 0.91
CA ALA A 202 45.84 -42.21 1.24
C ALA A 202 45.50 -42.16 2.76
N PRO A 203 44.49 -41.36 3.20
CA PRO A 203 43.12 -41.88 3.25
C PRO A 203 41.96 -40.87 3.08
N GLU A 204 40.80 -41.45 2.77
CA GLU A 204 39.45 -41.11 3.26
C GLU A 204 38.70 -39.85 2.80
N LYS A 205 37.81 -40.17 1.86
CA LYS A 205 36.56 -39.53 1.44
C LYS A 205 35.63 -39.19 2.62
N PRO A 206 35.16 -37.93 2.76
CA PRO A 206 33.91 -37.62 3.46
C PRO A 206 32.77 -37.41 2.47
N GLU A 207 31.87 -38.37 2.50
CA GLU A 207 30.49 -38.31 2.05
C GLU A 207 29.73 -37.19 2.78
N LYS A 208 29.14 -36.25 2.05
CA LYS A 208 28.23 -35.22 2.60
C LYS A 208 27.20 -34.85 1.51
N ALA A 209 26.11 -35.60 1.48
CA ALA A 209 24.81 -35.23 2.06
C ALA A 209 24.00 -34.30 1.13
N GLU A 210 23.21 -34.94 0.27
CA GLU A 210 22.07 -34.33 -0.41
C GLU A 210 21.01 -33.90 0.61
N PRO A 211 20.44 -32.68 0.51
CA PRO A 211 19.26 -32.34 1.28
C PRO A 211 18.00 -32.93 0.65
N GLU A 212 17.39 -33.83 1.41
CA GLU A 212 16.08 -34.45 1.21
C GLU A 212 14.98 -33.36 1.12
N VAL A 213 14.48 -33.09 -0.10
CA VAL A 213 13.32 -32.21 -0.32
C VAL A 213 12.06 -32.97 0.10
N LYS A 214 11.59 -32.68 1.32
CA LYS A 214 10.29 -33.12 1.82
C LYS A 214 9.17 -32.48 1.00
N LYS A 215 8.51 -33.32 0.23
CA LYS A 215 7.21 -33.10 -0.42
C LYS A 215 6.11 -33.12 0.64
N PRO A 216 5.31 -32.06 0.85
CA PRO A 216 4.04 -32.20 1.54
C PRO A 216 3.01 -32.77 0.56
N ALA A 217 2.64 -34.02 0.79
CA ALA A 217 1.42 -34.60 0.29
C ALA A 217 0.31 -34.37 1.34
N ASN A 218 -0.91 -34.25 0.82
CA ASN A 218 -2.20 -34.41 1.50
C ASN A 218 -2.84 -33.12 2.06
N GLU A 219 -3.73 -32.54 1.27
CA GLU A 219 -4.96 -31.97 1.81
C GLU A 219 -6.14 -32.56 1.03
N GLU A 220 -6.94 -33.33 1.76
CA GLU A 220 -8.06 -34.14 1.31
C GLU A 220 -9.23 -33.24 0.87
N GLU A 221 -9.85 -33.61 -0.25
CA GLU A 221 -11.20 -33.19 -0.60
C GLU A 221 -12.20 -33.67 0.46
N PRO A 222 -13.09 -32.81 0.99
CA PRO A 222 -14.31 -33.31 1.62
C PRO A 222 -15.37 -33.65 0.55
N PRO A 223 -16.07 -34.79 0.69
CA PRO A 223 -17.05 -35.25 -0.28
C PRO A 223 -18.35 -34.44 -0.22
N ALA A 224 -18.95 -34.31 -1.40
CA ALA A 224 -20.29 -33.84 -1.61
C ALA A 224 -21.29 -34.61 -0.73
N THR A 225 -22.10 -33.89 0.04
CA THR A 225 -23.29 -34.45 0.69
C THR A 225 -24.52 -33.82 0.05
N GLU A 226 -25.14 -34.58 -0.83
CA GLU A 226 -26.54 -34.40 -1.23
C GLU A 226 -27.43 -34.66 -0.02
N ALA A 227 -28.26 -33.69 0.35
CA ALA A 227 -29.42 -33.93 1.18
C ALA A 227 -30.58 -33.08 0.66
N SER A 228 -31.38 -33.75 -0.19
CA SER A 228 -32.75 -33.39 -0.49
C SER A 228 -33.57 -33.44 0.79
N THR A 229 -34.33 -32.40 1.11
CA THR A 229 -35.51 -32.55 1.97
C THR A 229 -36.63 -31.65 1.48
N GLU A 230 -37.63 -32.35 1.01
CA GLU A 230 -38.94 -31.95 0.54
C GLU A 230 -39.88 -31.61 1.72
N SER A 231 -40.87 -30.76 1.45
CA SER A 231 -42.06 -30.47 2.29
C SER A 231 -41.82 -29.57 3.52
N LYS A 232 -42.70 -28.64 3.91
CA LYS A 232 -44.15 -28.59 3.71
C LYS A 232 -44.67 -27.16 3.93
N GLU A 233 -45.62 -26.83 3.08
CA GLU A 233 -46.57 -25.72 3.13
C GLU A 233 -47.45 -25.78 4.39
N GLU A 234 -47.56 -24.66 5.14
CA GLU A 234 -48.76 -24.41 5.95
C GLU A 234 -49.08 -22.91 6.02
N THR A 235 -50.34 -22.64 5.71
CA THR A 235 -51.01 -21.37 5.48
C THR A 235 -51.74 -20.87 6.73
N ALA A 236 -51.59 -19.56 7.01
CA ALA A 236 -52.63 -18.60 7.43
C ALA A 236 -53.17 -18.63 8.89
N PRO A 237 -53.95 -17.61 9.35
CA PRO A 237 -53.62 -16.18 9.45
C PRO A 237 -54.05 -15.58 10.85
N PRO A 238 -54.49 -14.30 11.03
CA PRO A 238 -53.92 -13.38 12.00
C PRO A 238 -54.84 -13.03 13.20
N ALA A 239 -54.29 -12.39 14.23
CA ALA A 239 -55.07 -11.71 15.27
C ALA A 239 -54.55 -10.27 15.50
N THR A 240 -55.40 -9.32 15.11
CA THR A 240 -55.84 -8.09 15.82
C THR A 240 -55.60 -8.12 17.34
N GLU A 241 -55.39 -7.06 18.11
CA GLU A 241 -55.83 -5.65 18.12
C GLU A 241 -55.07 -5.02 19.33
N SER A 242 -54.55 -3.79 19.26
CA SER A 242 -55.15 -2.59 19.87
C SER A 242 -54.26 -1.97 20.98
N THR A 243 -54.08 -0.64 20.87
CA THR A 243 -54.02 0.39 21.95
C THR A 243 -53.10 0.16 23.16
N GLU A 244 -52.28 1.09 23.64
CA GLU A 244 -52.59 2.47 24.04
C GLU A 244 -51.27 3.15 24.50
N SER A 245 -51.16 4.46 24.28
CA SER A 245 -50.25 5.39 25.00
C SER A 245 -51.03 5.97 26.21
N PRO A 246 -50.54 6.89 27.09
CA PRO A 246 -49.23 7.59 27.18
C PRO A 246 -48.71 7.83 28.64
N ALA A 247 -47.72 8.72 28.77
CA ALA A 247 -47.29 9.50 29.95
C ALA A 247 -46.42 8.77 31.00
N ALA A 248 -45.53 9.38 31.78
CA ALA A 248 -44.81 10.67 31.84
C ALA A 248 -43.92 10.57 33.11
N GLU A 249 -42.68 11.06 33.11
CA GLU A 249 -41.86 11.45 34.29
C GLU A 249 -40.45 11.75 33.74
N THR A 250 -39.98 13.00 33.64
CA THR A 250 -39.60 13.96 34.69
C THR A 250 -38.74 13.36 35.78
N GLU A 251 -37.42 13.42 35.63
CA GLU A 251 -36.56 13.70 36.79
C GLU A 251 -35.28 14.44 36.40
N LYS A 252 -34.85 15.24 37.36
CA LYS A 252 -33.94 16.38 37.30
C LYS A 252 -32.89 16.11 38.39
N SER A 253 -31.60 16.16 38.08
CA SER A 253 -30.53 16.27 39.09
C SER A 253 -29.27 16.79 38.39
N GLU A 254 -28.87 18.04 38.61
CA GLU A 254 -27.85 18.49 39.61
C GLU A 254 -26.43 17.99 39.23
N THR A 255 -25.62 18.79 38.55
CA THR A 255 -24.67 19.79 39.09
C THR A 255 -23.55 19.22 39.96
N THR A 256 -22.33 19.18 39.41
CA THR A 256 -21.08 19.51 40.14
C THR A 256 -19.97 19.85 39.13
N ALA A 257 -19.35 21.02 39.32
CA ALA A 257 -18.07 21.43 38.73
C ALA A 257 -16.99 21.41 39.85
N PRO A 258 -15.77 21.93 39.60
CA PRO A 258 -14.66 21.28 38.93
C PRO A 258 -13.51 20.97 39.91
N ALA A 259 -12.62 20.04 39.57
CA ALA A 259 -11.34 19.86 40.27
C ALA A 259 -10.18 19.94 39.28
N THR A 260 -9.31 20.91 39.56
CA THR A 260 -8.04 21.21 38.92
C THR A 260 -6.95 20.66 39.83
N GLU A 261 -6.04 19.83 39.34
CA GLU A 261 -4.63 19.70 39.81
C GLU A 261 -3.88 18.65 38.95
N SER A 262 -2.86 19.09 38.22
CA SER A 262 -1.43 18.76 38.43
C SER A 262 -1.03 17.38 37.87
N SER A 263 -0.39 17.29 36.68
CA SER A 263 1.01 17.60 36.33
C SER A 263 2.03 16.49 36.68
N LYS A 264 2.92 16.24 35.70
CA LYS A 264 4.13 15.39 35.65
C LYS A 264 3.96 13.90 35.33
N GLU A 265 4.18 13.56 34.05
CA GLU A 265 5.10 12.48 33.63
C GLU A 265 5.35 12.58 32.12
N GLU A 266 6.27 13.46 31.73
CA GLU A 266 6.89 13.47 30.39
C GLU A 266 8.40 13.57 30.58
N SER A 267 9.10 12.51 30.17
CA SER A 267 10.53 12.47 29.88
C SER A 267 10.91 11.00 29.83
N ASN A 268 11.06 10.40 28.63
CA ASN A 268 12.08 9.36 28.36
C ASN A 268 12.04 8.73 26.94
N THR A 269 11.27 9.25 25.98
CA THR A 269 11.23 8.68 24.61
C THR A 269 11.96 9.50 23.54
N SER A 270 12.63 10.62 23.90
CA SER A 270 13.30 11.51 22.94
C SER A 270 14.73 11.09 22.56
N SER A 271 15.37 10.12 23.23
CA SER A 271 16.80 9.82 23.00
C SER A 271 17.06 8.81 21.89
N ALA A 272 16.08 7.97 21.53
CA ALA A 272 16.27 6.94 20.51
C ALA A 272 16.18 7.49 19.08
N THR A 273 15.38 8.53 18.86
CA THR A 273 15.21 9.17 17.55
C THR A 273 16.38 10.07 17.16
N GLU A 274 16.99 10.76 18.14
CA GLU A 274 18.18 11.58 17.92
C GLU A 274 19.40 10.73 17.53
N ALA A 275 19.60 9.58 18.18
CA ALA A 275 20.72 8.66 17.88
C ALA A 275 20.63 8.04 16.46
N VAL A 276 19.42 7.82 15.94
CA VAL A 276 19.24 7.34 14.56
C VAL A 276 19.51 8.47 13.56
N LYS A 277 19.07 9.68 13.86
CA LYS A 277 19.30 10.85 13.00
C LYS A 277 20.78 11.21 12.88
N GLU A 278 21.55 11.09 13.96
CA GLU A 278 23.00 11.32 13.97
C GLU A 278 23.73 10.29 13.10
N LYS A 279 23.37 9.00 13.19
CA LYS A 279 23.98 7.94 12.35
C LYS A 279 23.64 8.06 10.86
N VAL A 280 22.42 8.50 10.53
CA VAL A 280 22.03 8.74 9.14
C VAL A 280 22.80 9.94 8.56
N GLN A 281 23.03 10.98 9.37
CA GLN A 281 23.83 12.13 8.95
C GLN A 281 25.30 11.75 8.74
N GLU A 282 25.90 10.97 9.65
CA GLU A 282 27.28 10.49 9.54
C GLU A 282 27.49 9.60 8.29
N ALA A 283 26.52 8.73 7.97
CA ALA A 283 26.55 7.93 6.76
C ALA A 283 26.44 8.77 5.48
N ALA A 284 25.60 9.81 5.49
CA ALA A 284 25.47 10.73 4.36
C ALA A 284 26.75 11.55 4.13
N ASP A 285 27.41 12.00 5.19
CA ASP A 285 28.65 12.75 5.11
C ASP A 285 29.80 11.86 4.58
N THR A 286 29.86 10.60 5.01
CA THR A 286 30.84 9.62 4.52
C THR A 286 30.69 9.34 3.01
N VAL A 287 29.46 9.24 2.52
CA VAL A 287 29.18 9.03 1.08
C VAL A 287 29.57 10.26 0.26
N ASN A 288 29.32 11.46 0.77
CA ASN A 288 29.70 12.70 0.10
C ASN A 288 31.23 12.85 0.01
N GLU A 289 31.96 12.51 1.08
CA GLU A 289 33.42 12.51 1.10
C GLU A 289 34.00 11.51 0.08
N ALA A 290 33.51 10.26 0.08
CA ALA A 290 33.94 9.25 -0.88
C ALA A 290 33.65 9.66 -2.34
N THR A 291 32.52 10.33 -2.60
CA THR A 291 32.17 10.83 -3.94
C THR A 291 33.11 11.95 -4.39
N GLN A 292 33.54 12.80 -3.45
CA GLN A 292 34.46 13.89 -3.73
C GLN A 292 35.87 13.37 -4.02
N ASP A 293 36.35 12.37 -3.28
CA ASP A 293 37.64 11.72 -3.51
C ASP A 293 37.72 11.06 -4.89
N VAL A 294 36.64 10.39 -5.32
CA VAL A 294 36.56 9.78 -6.67
C VAL A 294 36.61 10.86 -7.75
N LYS A 295 35.93 11.99 -7.54
CA LYS A 295 35.92 13.10 -8.50
C LYS A 295 37.30 13.76 -8.62
N ASP A 296 38.01 13.92 -7.51
CA ASP A 296 39.35 14.49 -7.50
C ASP A 296 40.39 13.54 -8.11
N ALA A 297 40.26 12.23 -7.85
CA ALA A 297 41.06 11.20 -8.51
C ALA A 297 40.86 11.18 -10.04
N ALA A 298 39.60 11.28 -10.49
CA ALA A 298 39.28 11.36 -11.91
C ALA A 298 39.83 12.65 -12.55
N GLY A 299 39.72 13.79 -11.87
CA GLY A 299 40.32 15.05 -12.32
C GLY A 299 41.82 14.95 -12.52
N ASN A 300 42.53 14.42 -11.53
CA ASN A 300 44.00 14.22 -11.61
C ASN A 300 44.41 13.25 -12.73
N ALA A 301 43.62 12.20 -12.99
CA ALA A 301 43.88 11.27 -14.09
C ALA A 301 43.74 11.96 -15.46
N VAL A 302 42.73 12.81 -15.62
CA VAL A 302 42.51 13.59 -16.86
C VAL A 302 43.64 14.59 -17.09
N ASP A 303 44.06 15.31 -16.05
CA ASP A 303 45.16 16.28 -16.16
C ASP A 303 46.49 15.59 -16.50
N LYS A 304 46.78 14.43 -15.88
CA LYS A 304 47.96 13.63 -16.20
C LYS A 304 47.95 13.08 -17.64
N ALA A 305 46.79 12.64 -18.13
CA ALA A 305 46.64 12.22 -19.52
C ALA A 305 46.88 13.40 -20.49
N LYS A 306 46.43 14.60 -20.13
CA LYS A 306 46.65 15.81 -20.92
C LYS A 306 48.11 16.23 -20.98
N GLU A 307 48.84 16.12 -19.87
CA GLU A 307 50.30 16.35 -19.84
C GLU A 307 51.04 15.37 -20.76
N MET A 308 50.72 14.08 -20.71
CA MET A 308 51.33 13.06 -21.59
C MET A 308 51.11 13.34 -23.07
N ILE A 309 49.93 13.85 -23.45
CA ILE A 309 49.63 14.22 -24.85
C ILE A 309 50.40 15.48 -25.27
N SER A 310 50.57 16.45 -24.38
CA SER A 310 51.27 17.71 -24.69
C SER A 310 52.79 17.62 -24.72
N GLY A 311 53.38 16.61 -24.05
CA GLY A 311 54.83 16.40 -23.97
C GLY A 311 55.49 15.71 -25.16
N GLN A 312 54.73 15.33 -26.21
CA GLN A 312 55.26 14.67 -27.42
C GLN A 312 55.59 15.64 -28.58
N THR A 313 55.63 16.95 -28.35
CA THR A 313 55.88 17.98 -29.38
C THR A 313 57.10 18.86 -29.13
N GLU A 314 58.19 18.30 -28.60
CA GLU A 314 59.53 18.90 -28.66
C GLU A 314 60.55 17.98 -29.35
#